data_AF-A0A2T4BAZ4-F1
#
_entry.id   AF-A0A2T4BAZ4-F1
#
_cell.length_a   1.000
_cell.length_b   1.000
_cell.length_c   1.000
_cell.angle_alpha   90.00
_cell.angle_beta   90.00
_cell.angle_gamma   90.00
#
_symmetry.space_group_name_H-M   'P 1'
#
loop_
_entity.id
_entity.type
_entity.pdbx_description
1 polymer ?
#
loop_
_entity_poly.entity_id
_entity_poly.type
_entity_poly.pdbx_seq_one_letter_code
_entity_poly.pdbx_strand_id
1 'polypeptide(L)'
;MTPATAAAAAATKAASTNLDVTHAYRRLYRSLLQAVRYSAPARYVARDQLRAAFREKEKKPGQHGASAAAVLDGEGVKRTVWFLEAAARERGLEHRILKNLVRVRLESGWGVRSWRRAVNESKQKADMKQLQQEGMKHYNMTVAMLNKSMGLCLR
;
A
#
# COMPACT_ATOMS: atom_id res chain seq x y z
N MET A 1 1.08 42.02 -14.60
CA MET A 1 1.57 40.82 -13.88
C MET A 1 0.36 39.95 -13.58
N THR A 2 0.16 38.93 -14.42
CA THR A 2 -1.11 38.21 -14.61
C THR A 2 -1.21 36.97 -13.72
N PRO A 3 -2.31 36.79 -12.95
CA PRO A 3 -2.55 35.62 -12.11
C PRO A 3 -3.22 34.48 -12.90
N ALA A 4 -2.61 34.02 -14.00
CA ALA A 4 -3.21 33.02 -14.89
C ALA A 4 -2.64 31.59 -14.75
N THR A 5 -1.53 31.40 -14.03
CA THR A 5 -0.83 30.09 -13.97
C THR A 5 -1.24 29.20 -12.79
N ALA A 6 -2.01 29.68 -11.82
CA ALA A 6 -2.43 28.88 -10.67
C ALA A 6 -3.65 27.97 -10.95
N ALA A 7 -4.47 28.27 -11.97
CA ALA A 7 -5.69 27.52 -12.25
C ALA A 7 -5.45 26.17 -12.98
N ALA A 8 -4.31 26.00 -13.66
CA ALA A 8 -4.01 24.77 -14.40
C ALA A 8 -3.59 23.58 -13.52
N ALA A 9 -3.11 23.85 -12.29
CA ALA A 9 -2.72 22.79 -11.35
C ALA A 9 -3.91 22.14 -10.62
N ALA A 10 -5.11 22.74 -10.67
CA ALA A 10 -6.31 22.24 -10.01
C ALA A 10 -7.13 21.25 -10.87
N ALA A 11 -6.78 21.07 -12.16
CA ALA A 11 -7.60 20.35 -13.13
C ALA A 11 -7.38 18.83 -13.22
N THR A 12 -6.48 18.23 -12.42
CA THR A 12 -6.18 16.78 -12.48
C THR A 12 -6.87 15.95 -11.40
N LYS A 13 -7.85 16.51 -10.69
CA LYS A 13 -8.65 15.78 -9.70
C LYS A 13 -10.01 15.38 -10.29
N ALA A 14 -10.01 14.79 -11.47
CA ALA A 14 -11.22 14.27 -12.09
C ALA A 14 -11.82 13.19 -11.20
N ALA A 15 -13.12 13.31 -10.91
CA ALA A 15 -13.91 12.30 -10.24
C ALA A 15 -13.77 10.96 -10.98
N SER A 16 -12.98 10.02 -10.43
CA SER A 16 -12.72 8.76 -11.12
C SER A 16 -14.00 7.92 -11.15
N THR A 17 -14.37 7.45 -12.33
CA THR A 17 -15.55 6.60 -12.50
C THR A 17 -15.30 5.24 -11.83
N ASN A 18 -16.37 4.52 -11.45
CA ASN A 18 -16.25 3.18 -10.86
C ASN A 18 -15.46 2.19 -11.76
N LEU A 19 -15.51 2.41 -13.08
CA LEU A 19 -14.73 1.65 -14.05
C LEU A 19 -13.23 1.93 -13.91
N ASP A 20 -12.84 3.20 -13.75
CA ASP A 20 -11.43 3.60 -13.56
C ASP A 20 -10.84 2.96 -12.31
N VAL A 21 -11.60 2.93 -11.21
CA VAL A 21 -11.20 2.27 -9.96
C VAL A 21 -10.99 0.77 -10.18
N THR A 22 -11.88 0.13 -10.93
CA THR A 22 -11.79 -1.30 -11.24
C THR A 22 -10.58 -1.61 -12.12
N HIS A 23 -10.33 -0.80 -13.15
CA HIS A 23 -9.17 -0.95 -14.02
C HIS A 23 -7.86 -0.72 -13.27
N ALA A 24 -7.80 0.30 -12.41
CA ALA A 24 -6.66 0.58 -11.54
C ALA A 24 -6.36 -0.61 -10.61
N TYR A 25 -7.40 -1.14 -9.93
CA TYR A 25 -7.28 -2.32 -9.09
C TYR A 25 -6.73 -3.52 -9.86
N ARG A 26 -7.30 -3.83 -11.03
CA ARG A 26 -6.88 -4.96 -11.87
C ARG A 26 -5.43 -4.82 -12.33
N ARG A 27 -5.01 -3.62 -12.72
CA ARG A 27 -3.64 -3.38 -13.18
C ARG A 27 -2.63 -3.53 -12.05
N LEU A 28 -2.88 -2.92 -10.90
CA LEU A 28 -2.06 -3.08 -9.70
C LEU A 28 -2.01 -4.53 -9.23
N TYR A 29 -3.14 -5.23 -9.26
CA TYR A 29 -3.18 -6.62 -8.83
C TYR A 29 -2.31 -7.53 -9.71
N ARG A 30 -2.36 -7.36 -11.04
CA ARG A 30 -1.55 -8.15 -11.97
C ARG A 30 -0.06 -7.84 -11.82
N SER A 31 0.32 -6.56 -11.79
CA SER A 31 1.73 -6.17 -11.63
C SER A 31 2.30 -6.62 -10.28
N LEU A 32 1.50 -6.56 -9.22
CA LEU A 32 1.89 -7.05 -7.89
C LEU A 32 2.17 -8.56 -7.87
N LEU A 33 1.32 -9.36 -8.52
CA LEU A 33 1.53 -10.81 -8.61
C LEU A 33 2.79 -11.16 -9.40
N GLN A 34 3.05 -10.44 -10.50
CA GLN A 34 4.27 -10.58 -11.28
C GLN A 34 5.51 -10.19 -10.48
N ALA A 35 5.47 -9.07 -9.75
CA ALA A 35 6.58 -8.59 -8.92
C ALA A 35 6.96 -9.59 -7.81
N VAL A 36 5.97 -10.29 -7.26
CA VAL A 36 6.16 -11.32 -6.23
C VAL A 36 6.45 -12.71 -6.85
N ARG A 37 6.48 -12.81 -8.19
CA ARG A 37 6.65 -14.06 -8.96
C ARG A 37 5.68 -15.16 -8.52
N TYR A 38 4.44 -14.79 -8.18
CA TYR A 38 3.39 -15.71 -7.73
C TYR A 38 3.80 -16.61 -6.54
N SER A 39 4.81 -16.22 -5.76
CA SER A 39 5.33 -17.03 -4.66
C SER A 39 4.37 -17.06 -3.46
N ALA A 40 4.23 -18.23 -2.83
CA ALA A 40 3.56 -18.35 -1.54
C ALA A 40 4.60 -18.19 -0.41
N PRO A 41 4.28 -17.54 0.72
CA PRO A 41 3.00 -16.93 1.11
C PRO A 41 2.80 -15.48 0.60
N ALA A 42 3.82 -14.89 -0.03
CA ALA A 42 3.87 -13.47 -0.40
C ALA A 42 2.68 -13.01 -1.29
N ARG A 43 2.24 -13.84 -2.24
CA ARG A 43 1.09 -13.55 -3.12
C ARG A 43 -0.21 -13.30 -2.34
N TYR A 44 -0.41 -14.01 -1.23
CA TYR A 44 -1.60 -13.86 -0.41
C TYR A 44 -1.52 -12.56 0.37
N VAL A 45 -0.36 -12.30 1.00
CA VAL A 45 -0.10 -11.08 1.75
C VAL A 45 -0.34 -9.84 0.90
N ALA A 46 0.29 -9.82 -0.27
CA ALA A 46 0.18 -8.74 -1.22
C ALA A 46 -1.28 -8.55 -1.69
N ARG A 47 -2.01 -9.64 -1.95
CA ARG A 47 -3.43 -9.60 -2.34
C ARG A 47 -4.31 -8.99 -1.26
N ASP A 48 -4.26 -9.47 -0.02
CA ASP A 48 -5.22 -8.95 0.97
C ASP A 48 -4.80 -7.58 1.49
N GLN A 49 -3.52 -7.20 1.40
CA GLN A 49 -3.08 -5.81 1.58
C GLN A 49 -3.70 -4.89 0.52
N LEU A 50 -3.65 -5.28 -0.76
CA LEU A 50 -4.30 -4.53 -1.84
C LEU A 50 -5.82 -4.43 -1.61
N ARG A 51 -6.48 -5.53 -1.26
CA ARG A 51 -7.92 -5.53 -0.95
C ARG A 51 -8.26 -4.64 0.24
N ALA A 52 -7.47 -4.66 1.30
CA ALA A 52 -7.67 -3.80 2.46
C ALA A 52 -7.52 -2.32 2.08
N ALA A 53 -6.52 -1.98 1.26
CA ALA A 53 -6.28 -0.60 0.82
C ALA A 53 -7.46 -0.03 0.00
N PHE A 54 -8.07 -0.81 -0.87
CA PHE A 54 -9.25 -0.37 -1.62
C PHE A 54 -10.53 -0.32 -0.76
N ARG A 55 -10.74 -1.30 0.15
CA ARG A 55 -11.90 -1.32 1.06
C ARG A 55 -11.89 -0.21 2.12
N GLU A 56 -10.72 0.16 2.64
CA GLU A 56 -10.63 1.27 3.61
C GLU A 56 -10.94 2.62 2.98
N LYS A 57 -10.61 2.81 1.69
CA LYS A 57 -10.97 4.02 0.95
C LYS A 57 -12.48 4.16 0.77
N GLU A 58 -13.21 3.05 0.66
CA GLU A 58 -14.68 3.03 0.63
C GLU A 58 -15.30 3.37 1.99
N LYS A 59 -14.65 2.99 3.10
CA LYS A 59 -15.19 3.09 4.47
C LYS A 59 -15.01 4.45 5.17
N LYS A 60 -14.25 5.41 4.65
CA LYS A 60 -14.12 6.76 5.24
C LYS A 60 -15.06 7.75 4.54
N PRO A 61 -16.33 7.92 4.96
CA PRO A 61 -17.34 8.69 4.23
C PRO A 61 -17.43 10.13 4.74
N GLY A 62 -16.51 10.60 5.58
CA GLY A 62 -16.58 11.92 6.23
C GLY A 62 -15.37 12.85 5.99
N GLN A 63 -14.34 12.37 5.29
CA GLN A 63 -13.31 13.24 4.72
C GLN A 63 -13.28 13.18 3.19
N HIS A 64 -13.89 12.15 2.58
CA HIS A 64 -14.28 12.06 1.18
C HIS A 64 -15.69 11.46 1.16
N GLY A 65 -16.68 12.24 1.61
CA GLY A 65 -18.08 11.84 1.67
C GLY A 65 -18.79 12.04 0.34
N ALA A 66 -18.74 11.03 -0.52
CA ALA A 66 -19.76 10.76 -1.52
C ALA A 66 -19.46 9.38 -2.13
N SER A 67 -20.42 8.46 -2.05
CA SER A 67 -20.54 7.41 -3.06
C SER A 67 -20.34 8.03 -4.45
N ALA A 68 -19.53 7.40 -5.30
CA ALA A 68 -19.28 7.78 -6.70
C ALA A 68 -18.29 8.93 -6.97
N ALA A 69 -17.09 8.84 -6.38
CA ALA A 69 -15.79 9.17 -7.00
C ALA A 69 -14.78 9.48 -5.90
N ALA A 70 -14.29 8.45 -5.21
CA ALA A 70 -13.06 8.59 -4.45
C ALA A 70 -12.03 9.18 -5.42
N VAL A 71 -11.38 10.29 -5.07
CA VAL A 71 -10.28 10.79 -5.90
C VAL A 71 -9.20 9.72 -5.87
N LEU A 72 -9.22 8.87 -6.88
CA LEU A 72 -8.15 7.96 -7.16
C LEU A 72 -7.00 8.84 -7.63
N ASP A 73 -5.91 8.84 -6.87
CA ASP A 73 -4.65 9.43 -7.34
C ASP A 73 -4.15 8.60 -8.53
N GLY A 74 -4.63 8.95 -9.73
CA GLY A 74 -4.31 8.24 -10.95
C GLY A 74 -2.83 8.28 -11.27
N GLU A 75 -2.13 9.33 -10.87
CA GLU A 75 -0.69 9.46 -11.05
C GLU A 75 0.06 8.56 -10.07
N GLY A 76 -0.32 8.56 -8.79
CA GLY A 76 0.23 7.64 -7.79
C GLY A 76 0.01 6.17 -8.13
N VAL A 77 -1.16 5.82 -8.69
CA VAL A 77 -1.41 4.46 -9.21
C VAL A 77 -0.46 4.12 -10.36
N LYS A 78 -0.27 5.02 -11.33
CA LYS A 78 0.65 4.79 -12.46
C LYS A 78 2.09 4.59 -11.97
N ARG A 79 2.58 5.47 -11.08
CA ARG A 79 3.92 5.35 -10.48
C ARG A 79 4.10 4.05 -9.70
N THR A 80 3.07 3.64 -8.97
CA THR A 80 3.07 2.36 -8.24
C THR A 80 3.09 1.16 -9.19
N VAL A 81 2.37 1.23 -10.31
CA VAL A 81 2.43 0.20 -11.34
C VAL A 81 3.85 0.10 -11.92
N TRP A 82 4.48 1.22 -12.28
CA TRP A 82 5.86 1.23 -12.77
C TRP A 82 6.86 0.68 -11.76
N PHE A 83 6.71 1.03 -10.48
CA PHE A 83 7.52 0.48 -9.41
C PHE A 83 7.39 -1.05 -9.32
N LEU A 84 6.16 -1.59 -9.44
CA LEU A 84 5.92 -3.03 -9.42
C LEU A 84 6.43 -3.73 -10.68
N GLU A 85 6.26 -3.13 -11.85
CA GLU A 85 6.81 -3.63 -13.12
C GLU A 85 8.34 -3.67 -13.07
N ALA A 86 8.99 -2.63 -12.52
CA ALA A 86 10.44 -2.61 -12.30
C ALA A 86 10.89 -3.70 -11.31
N ALA A 87 10.16 -3.87 -10.19
CA ALA A 87 10.42 -4.93 -9.22
C ALA A 87 10.23 -6.36 -9.78
N ALA A 88 9.41 -6.52 -10.83
CA ALA A 88 9.22 -7.78 -11.52
C ALA A 88 10.32 -8.07 -12.55
N ARG A 89 10.77 -7.02 -13.27
CA ARG A 89 11.74 -7.14 -14.36
C ARG A 89 13.15 -7.43 -13.87
N GLU A 90 13.59 -6.77 -12.81
CA GLU A 90 14.97 -6.85 -12.32
C GLU A 90 15.03 -7.05 -10.80
N ARG A 91 16.11 -7.68 -10.32
CA ARG A 91 16.39 -7.83 -8.88
C ARG A 91 17.03 -6.56 -8.29
N GLY A 92 16.42 -5.42 -8.59
CA GLY A 92 16.88 -4.09 -8.22
C GLY A 92 16.58 -3.69 -6.77
N LEU A 93 16.52 -2.38 -6.54
CA LEU A 93 16.14 -1.81 -5.25
C LEU A 93 14.64 -2.00 -4.99
N GLU A 94 13.82 -1.84 -6.01
CA GLU A 94 12.36 -1.97 -6.00
C GLU A 94 11.96 -3.39 -5.57
N HIS A 95 12.62 -4.41 -6.13
CA HIS A 95 12.42 -5.80 -5.72
C HIS A 95 12.81 -6.04 -4.25
N ARG A 96 13.93 -5.47 -3.80
CA ARG A 96 14.39 -5.58 -2.40
C ARG A 96 13.42 -4.89 -1.44
N ILE A 97 12.97 -3.69 -1.79
CA ILE A 97 11.97 -2.93 -1.01
C ILE A 97 10.68 -3.74 -0.91
N LEU A 98 10.12 -4.19 -2.05
CA LEU A 98 8.88 -4.96 -2.06
C LEU A 98 9.00 -6.25 -1.24
N LYS A 99 10.11 -6.97 -1.37
CA LYS A 99 10.39 -8.17 -0.59
C LYS A 99 10.41 -7.87 0.91
N ASN A 100 11.06 -6.79 1.33
CA ASN A 100 11.11 -6.39 2.74
C ASN A 100 9.74 -5.99 3.27
N LEU A 101 8.94 -5.23 2.51
CA LEU A 101 7.57 -4.86 2.90
C LEU A 101 6.71 -6.11 3.14
N VAL A 102 6.77 -7.07 2.21
CA VAL A 102 6.02 -8.32 2.34
C VAL A 102 6.53 -9.15 3.53
N ARG A 103 7.84 -9.19 3.76
CA ARG A 103 8.46 -9.90 4.89
C ARG A 103 8.02 -9.34 6.23
N VAL A 104 8.11 -8.02 6.42
CA VAL A 104 7.67 -7.35 7.65
C VAL A 104 6.19 -7.63 7.89
N ARG A 105 5.36 -7.59 6.83
CA ARG A 105 3.93 -7.88 6.95
C ARG A 105 3.65 -9.32 7.37
N LEU A 106 4.37 -10.30 6.82
CA LEU A 106 4.30 -11.70 7.23
C LEU A 106 4.66 -11.86 8.71
N GLU A 107 5.78 -11.27 9.12
CA GLU A 107 6.29 -11.34 10.50
C GLU A 107 5.33 -10.67 11.48
N SER A 108 4.67 -9.58 11.07
CA SER A 108 3.69 -8.83 11.87
C SER A 108 2.37 -9.58 12.13
N GLY A 109 2.20 -10.81 11.62
CA GLY A 109 1.05 -11.66 11.98
C GLY A 109 -0.09 -11.63 10.98
N TRP A 110 0.23 -11.45 9.71
CA TRP A 110 -0.78 -11.45 8.67
C TRP A 110 -1.56 -12.78 8.62
N GLY A 111 -2.88 -12.69 8.75
CA GLY A 111 -3.87 -13.73 8.44
C GLY A 111 -3.94 -14.93 9.38
N VAL A 112 -2.97 -15.12 10.30
CA VAL A 112 -2.95 -16.27 11.20
C VAL A 112 -2.80 -15.80 12.64
N ARG A 113 -3.93 -15.47 13.28
CA ARG A 113 -4.04 -15.54 14.74
C ARG A 113 -4.03 -17.02 15.13
N SER A 114 -2.87 -17.66 15.02
CA SER A 114 -2.73 -19.00 15.59
C SER A 114 -2.85 -18.83 17.10
N TRP A 115 -3.64 -19.69 17.74
CA TRP A 115 -3.71 -19.76 19.21
C TRP A 115 -2.30 -19.80 19.84
N ARG A 116 -1.37 -20.52 19.21
CA ARG A 116 0.05 -20.56 19.59
C ARG A 116 0.71 -19.18 19.62
N ARG A 117 0.44 -18.33 18.63
CA ARG A 117 1.00 -16.97 18.57
C ARG A 117 0.42 -16.08 19.66
N ALA A 118 -0.90 -16.15 19.89
CA ALA A 118 -1.55 -15.41 20.97
C ALA A 118 -1.01 -15.80 22.36
N VAL A 119 -0.76 -17.09 22.59
CA VAL A 119 -0.15 -17.60 23.82
C VAL A 119 1.32 -17.17 23.96
N ASN A 120 2.08 -17.08 22.86
CA ASN A 120 3.44 -16.55 22.93
C ASN A 120 3.46 -15.03 23.18
N GLU A 121 2.54 -14.29 22.57
CA GLU A 121 2.37 -12.84 22.80
C GLU A 121 1.89 -12.54 24.24
N SER A 122 1.09 -13.41 24.85
CA SER A 122 0.69 -13.26 26.26
C SER A 122 1.88 -13.48 27.21
N LYS A 123 2.86 -14.30 26.82
CA LYS A 123 4.09 -14.56 27.58
C LYS A 123 5.19 -13.52 27.35
N GLN A 124 5.06 -12.62 26.38
CA GLN A 124 6.06 -11.57 26.14
C GLN A 124 6.06 -10.51 27.24
N LYS A 125 7.28 -10.17 27.71
CA LYS A 125 7.53 -9.06 28.64
C LYS A 125 7.05 -7.72 28.04
N ALA A 126 6.62 -6.80 28.91
CA ALA A 126 6.11 -5.48 28.51
C ALA A 126 7.14 -4.68 27.69
N ASP A 127 8.41 -4.67 28.12
CA ASP A 127 9.50 -3.95 27.45
C ASP A 127 9.70 -4.43 26.00
N MET A 128 9.58 -5.74 25.78
CA MET A 128 9.72 -6.33 24.45
C MET A 128 8.55 -5.97 23.54
N LYS A 129 7.34 -5.80 24.10
CA LYS A 129 6.17 -5.32 23.35
C LYS A 129 6.32 -3.85 22.97
N GLN A 130 6.84 -3.02 23.88
CA GLN A 130 7.12 -1.60 23.60
C GLN A 130 8.13 -1.45 22.46
N LEU A 131 9.23 -2.20 22.50
CA LEU A 131 10.25 -2.18 21.46
C LEU A 131 9.69 -2.59 20.08
N GLN A 132 8.84 -3.62 20.04
CA GLN A 132 8.17 -4.03 18.79
C GLN A 132 7.21 -2.96 18.25
N GLN A 133 6.47 -2.30 19.14
CA GLN A 133 5.57 -1.21 18.75
C GLN A 133 6.35 -0.02 18.20
N GLU A 134 7.45 0.36 18.84
CA GLU A 134 8.35 1.42 18.37
C GLU A 134 8.97 1.08 17.02
N GLY A 135 9.50 -0.14 16.85
CA GLY A 135 10.02 -0.61 15.56
C GLY A 135 8.97 -0.53 14.45
N MET A 136 7.73 -0.90 14.75
CA MET A 136 6.62 -0.78 13.79
C MET A 136 6.22 0.67 13.49
N LYS A 137 6.29 1.57 14.48
CA LYS A 137 6.09 3.02 14.26
C LYS A 137 7.15 3.58 13.31
N HIS A 138 8.43 3.25 13.54
CA HIS A 138 9.53 3.67 12.65
C HIS A 138 9.35 3.13 11.24
N TYR A 139 9.01 1.84 11.11
CA TYR A 139 8.70 1.23 9.82
C TYR A 139 7.58 1.97 9.07
N ASN A 140 6.46 2.25 9.74
CA ASN A 140 5.34 2.98 9.14
C ASN A 140 5.75 4.39 8.70
N MET A 141 6.59 5.07 9.49
CA MET A 141 7.14 6.38 9.14
C MET A 141 8.04 6.30 7.90
N THR A 142 8.88 5.27 7.79
CA THR A 142 9.72 5.04 6.60
C THR A 142 8.87 4.78 5.35
N VAL A 143 7.81 3.97 5.47
CA VAL A 143 6.88 3.73 4.35
C VAL A 143 6.17 5.03 3.94
N ALA A 144 5.76 5.86 4.90
CA ALA A 144 5.15 7.16 4.62
C ALA A 144 6.12 8.12 3.91
N MET A 145 7.39 8.16 4.35
CA MET A 145 8.45 8.95 3.69
C MET A 145 8.71 8.47 2.27
N LEU A 146 8.75 7.14 2.05
CA LEU A 146 8.93 6.52 0.74
C LEU A 146 7.80 6.88 -0.22
N ASN A 147 6.56 6.81 0.26
CA ASN A 147 5.39 7.22 -0.51
C ASN A 147 5.44 8.71 -0.85
N LYS A 148 5.91 9.55 0.08
CA LYS A 148 6.03 11.00 -0.14
C LYS A 148 7.12 11.34 -1.16
N SER A 149 8.27 10.66 -1.12
CA SER A 149 9.40 10.97 -2.02
C SER A 149 9.18 10.46 -3.44
N MET A 150 8.58 9.29 -3.62
CA MET A 150 8.35 8.67 -4.93
C MET A 150 6.91 8.82 -5.45
N GLY A 151 6.01 9.41 -4.65
CA GLY A 151 4.59 9.50 -4.97
C GLY A 151 3.92 8.14 -5.16
N LEU A 152 4.31 7.15 -4.35
CA LEU A 152 3.75 5.80 -4.40
C LEU A 152 2.57 5.64 -3.46
N CYS A 153 1.74 4.63 -3.75
CA CYS A 153 0.59 4.23 -2.95
C CYS A 153 0.86 2.90 -2.23
N LEU A 154 2.01 2.74 -1.58
CA LEU A 154 2.35 1.53 -0.82
C LEU A 154 1.83 1.63 0.63
N ARG A 155 1.53 0.50 1.26
CA ARG A 155 1.02 0.49 2.63
C ARG A 155 1.33 -0.82 3.34
#